data_AF-A0A557XVE4-F1
#
_entry.id   AF-A0A557XVE4-F1
#
_cell.length_a   1.000
_cell.length_b   1.000
_cell.length_c   1.000
_cell.angle_alpha   90.00
_cell.angle_beta   90.00
_cell.angle_gamma   90.00
#
_symmetry.space_group_name_H-M   'P 1'
#
loop_
_entity.id
_entity.type
_entity.pdbx_description
1 polymer ?
#
loop_
_entity_poly.entity_id
_entity_poly.type
_entity_poly.pdbx_seq_one_letter_code
_entity_poly.pdbx_strand_id
1 'polypeptide(L)'
;MVSPILHGLPPVVGDRPAVLILGSFPSALSLTAGQYYTNPRNSFWPNMSRLFNFDPAAPYEARLAVLRSHGVALWDVLHACRRVGSADAAIDPQSLVVNDFGEFLAEHPTVERVYFNGAKAAGLYRRLAPTAQHVLYHRLPSTSPAHAVPVDAKLAAWRAVASIASAAQPGEAGRRHRAVASIASAAQPGEAGRRHRAAPS
;
A
#
# COMPACT_ATOMS: atom_id res chain seq x y z
N MET A 1 34.00 -15.49 -1.68
CA MET A 1 33.87 -14.25 -0.87
C MET A 1 32.39 -14.04 -0.56
N VAL A 2 32.05 -13.74 0.70
CA VAL A 2 30.66 -13.45 1.08
C VAL A 2 30.33 -12.02 0.66
N SER A 3 29.24 -11.81 -0.09
CA SER A 3 28.82 -10.47 -0.54
C SER A 3 28.60 -9.54 0.64
N PRO A 4 29.01 -8.25 0.61
CA PRO A 4 28.86 -7.34 1.74
C PRO A 4 27.39 -7.15 2.15
N ILE A 5 27.18 -6.74 3.40
CA ILE A 5 25.86 -6.29 3.86
C ILE A 5 25.54 -4.97 3.17
N LEU A 6 24.36 -4.91 2.55
CA LEU A 6 23.79 -3.71 1.97
C LEU A 6 22.79 -3.12 2.96
N HIS A 7 22.76 -1.80 3.04
CA HIS A 7 21.78 -1.05 3.84
C HIS A 7 20.71 -0.44 2.94
N GLY A 8 19.48 -0.43 3.41
CA GLY A 8 18.34 0.16 2.73
C GLY A 8 18.39 1.69 2.76
N LEU A 9 17.34 2.30 2.22
CA LEU A 9 17.14 3.74 2.25
C LEU A 9 16.27 4.14 3.45
N PRO A 10 16.41 5.37 3.97
CA PRO A 10 15.53 5.89 5.02
C PRO A 10 14.10 6.06 4.52
N PRO A 11 13.08 5.97 5.40
CA PRO A 11 11.69 6.15 4.99
C PRO A 11 11.48 7.55 4.41
N VAL A 12 10.74 7.62 3.31
CA VAL A 12 10.18 8.88 2.82
C VAL A 12 8.82 9.06 3.47
N VAL A 13 8.72 9.99 4.39
CA VAL A 13 7.50 10.29 5.13
C VAL A 13 7.20 11.80 5.08
N GLY A 14 5.92 12.17 5.12
CA GLY A 14 5.45 13.56 5.26
C GLY A 14 4.78 13.76 6.63
N ASP A 15 4.15 14.90 6.86
CA ASP A 15 3.67 15.27 8.21
C ASP A 15 2.58 14.34 8.77
N ARG A 16 1.69 13.83 7.91
CA ARG A 16 0.57 12.96 8.30
C ARG A 16 0.37 11.83 7.28
N PRO A 17 1.25 10.82 7.26
CA PRO A 17 1.11 9.71 6.33
C PRO A 17 -0.14 8.90 6.70
N ALA A 18 -1.01 8.65 5.73
CA ALA A 18 -2.16 7.75 5.86
C ALA A 18 -1.87 6.36 5.25
N VAL A 19 -0.95 6.33 4.28
CA VAL A 19 -0.60 5.14 3.52
C VAL A 19 0.92 4.95 3.55
N LEU A 20 1.38 3.74 3.88
CA LEU A 20 2.77 3.33 3.73
C LEU A 20 2.90 2.29 2.61
N ILE A 21 3.76 2.55 1.62
CA ILE A 21 4.08 1.60 0.56
C ILE A 21 5.43 0.96 0.85
N LEU A 22 5.45 -0.37 0.88
CA LEU A 22 6.64 -1.15 1.20
C LEU A 22 7.13 -1.98 0.02
N GLY A 23 8.33 -1.71 -0.45
CA GLY A 23 9.10 -2.65 -1.26
C GLY A 23 9.77 -3.72 -0.39
N SER A 24 10.45 -4.68 -1.03
CA SER A 24 11.24 -5.70 -0.33
C SER A 24 12.58 -5.12 0.14
N PHE A 25 13.37 -4.60 -0.80
CA PHE A 25 14.66 -3.95 -0.59
C PHE A 25 15.03 -3.12 -1.84
N PRO A 26 15.69 -1.95 -1.72
CA PRO A 26 15.99 -1.09 -2.88
C PRO A 26 16.85 -1.82 -3.91
N SER A 27 16.65 -1.56 -5.20
CA SER A 27 17.54 -2.11 -6.25
C SER A 27 18.95 -1.53 -6.17
N ALA A 28 19.94 -2.14 -6.83
CA ALA A 28 21.30 -1.59 -6.88
C ALA A 28 21.33 -0.14 -7.40
N LEU A 29 20.55 0.15 -8.45
CA LEU A 29 20.39 1.52 -8.97
C LEU A 29 19.77 2.47 -7.93
N SER A 30 18.81 1.99 -7.15
CA SER A 30 18.16 2.80 -6.10
C SER A 30 19.14 3.10 -4.96
N LEU A 31 19.97 2.13 -4.57
CA LEU A 31 21.02 2.30 -3.56
C LEU A 31 22.08 3.29 -4.04
N THR A 32 22.58 3.13 -5.27
CA THR A 32 23.58 4.05 -5.83
C THR A 32 23.06 5.48 -5.96
N ALA A 33 21.79 5.66 -6.33
CA ALA A 33 21.19 6.98 -6.46
C ALA A 33 20.70 7.58 -5.13
N GLY A 34 20.58 6.78 -4.06
CA GLY A 34 19.90 7.19 -2.84
C GLY A 34 18.40 7.47 -3.04
N GLN A 35 17.77 6.85 -4.05
CA GLN A 35 16.42 7.17 -4.49
C GLN A 35 15.59 5.92 -4.75
N TYR A 36 14.38 5.88 -4.20
CA TYR A 36 13.44 4.79 -4.42
C TYR A 36 13.03 4.66 -5.90
N TYR A 37 12.97 3.40 -6.36
CA TYR A 37 12.45 3.01 -7.67
C TYR A 37 13.15 3.68 -8.87
N THR A 38 14.47 3.87 -8.78
CA THR A 38 15.29 4.58 -9.81
C THR A 38 15.37 3.85 -11.15
N ASN A 39 15.18 2.52 -11.18
CA ASN A 39 15.26 1.76 -12.44
C ASN A 39 14.16 2.21 -13.42
N PRO A 40 14.47 2.73 -14.63
CA PRO A 40 13.47 3.21 -15.58
C PRO A 40 12.46 2.14 -16.05
N ARG A 41 12.82 0.86 -15.95
CA ARG A 41 11.92 -0.27 -16.23
C ARG A 41 10.95 -0.58 -15.09
N ASN A 42 11.11 0.06 -13.93
CA ASN A 42 10.19 -0.08 -12.81
C ASN A 42 8.97 0.83 -13.03
N SER A 43 7.77 0.26 -12.98
CA SER A 43 6.53 0.98 -13.27
C SER A 43 6.01 1.81 -12.09
N PHE A 44 6.75 1.97 -11.00
CA PHE A 44 6.29 2.67 -9.79
C PHE A 44 5.97 4.14 -10.10
N TRP A 45 6.96 4.90 -10.58
CA TRP A 45 6.77 6.32 -10.89
C TRP A 45 5.70 6.56 -11.98
N PRO A 46 5.68 5.82 -13.11
CA PRO A 46 4.59 5.92 -14.09
C PRO A 46 3.19 5.59 -13.52
N ASN A 47 3.10 4.68 -12.54
CA ASN A 47 1.82 4.38 -11.90
C ASN A 47 1.41 5.52 -10.96
N MET A 48 2.32 5.99 -10.11
CA MET A 48 2.06 7.08 -9.18
C MET A 48 1.69 8.37 -9.92
N SER A 49 2.37 8.65 -11.03
CA SER A 49 2.12 9.83 -11.85
C SER A 49 0.70 9.87 -12.42
N ARG A 50 0.17 8.70 -12.83
CA ARG A 50 -1.22 8.55 -13.30
C ARG A 50 -2.24 8.65 -12.16
N LEU A 51 -1.87 8.22 -10.96
CA LEU A 51 -2.77 8.22 -9.79
C LEU A 51 -2.87 9.59 -9.11
N PHE A 52 -1.77 10.34 -9.08
CA PHE A 52 -1.66 11.62 -8.38
C PHE A 52 -1.43 12.81 -9.31
N ASN A 53 -1.52 12.60 -10.63
CA ASN A 53 -1.45 13.63 -11.66
C ASN A 53 -0.19 14.52 -11.58
N PHE A 54 0.99 13.92 -11.70
CA PHE A 54 2.28 14.64 -11.80
C PHE A 54 3.13 14.12 -12.96
N ASP A 55 4.19 14.83 -13.34
CA ASP A 55 5.12 14.36 -14.38
C ASP A 55 6.06 13.26 -13.81
N PRO A 56 6.05 12.02 -14.34
CA PRO A 56 6.94 10.96 -13.87
C PRO A 56 8.43 11.27 -14.09
N ALA A 57 8.78 12.18 -15.00
CA ALA A 57 10.13 12.65 -15.28
C ALA A 57 10.56 13.85 -14.40
N ALA A 58 9.65 14.38 -13.57
CA ALA A 58 9.99 15.44 -12.63
C ALA A 58 11.14 15.01 -11.69
N PRO A 59 11.93 15.97 -11.16
CA PRO A 59 12.97 15.68 -10.18
C PRO A 59 12.45 14.83 -9.02
N TYR A 60 13.30 13.96 -8.47
CA TYR A 60 12.93 13.02 -7.41
C TYR A 60 12.18 13.70 -6.25
N GLU A 61 12.73 14.80 -5.72
CA GLU A 61 12.10 15.55 -4.63
C GLU A 61 10.73 16.13 -4.99
N ALA A 62 10.53 16.57 -6.23
CA ALA A 62 9.22 17.05 -6.69
C ALA A 62 8.18 15.92 -6.70
N ARG A 63 8.58 14.71 -7.12
CA ARG A 63 7.71 13.52 -7.08
C ARG A 63 7.41 13.09 -5.64
N LEU A 64 8.40 13.17 -4.74
CA LEU A 64 8.21 12.89 -3.32
C LEU A 64 7.26 13.90 -2.67
N ALA A 65 7.38 15.19 -3.00
CA ALA A 65 6.52 16.23 -2.47
C ALA A 65 5.04 15.95 -2.78
N VAL A 66 4.72 15.53 -4.01
CA VAL A 66 3.35 15.15 -4.40
C VAL A 66 2.86 13.94 -3.60
N LEU A 67 3.68 12.88 -3.46
CA LEU A 67 3.29 11.72 -2.65
C LEU A 67 3.04 12.10 -1.18
N ARG A 68 3.92 12.90 -0.59
CA ARG A 68 3.80 13.40 0.79
C ARG A 68 2.55 14.26 0.99
N SER A 69 2.21 15.15 0.04
CA SER A 69 1.00 15.98 0.11
C SER A 69 -0.30 15.18 0.01
N HIS A 70 -0.20 13.94 -0.47
CA HIS A 70 -1.28 12.96 -0.49
C HIS A 70 -1.18 11.94 0.66
N GLY A 71 -0.31 12.15 1.65
CA GLY A 71 -0.18 11.25 2.80
C GLY A 71 0.39 9.88 2.44
N VAL A 72 1.15 9.78 1.34
CA VAL A 72 1.81 8.54 0.92
C VAL A 72 3.26 8.56 1.38
N ALA A 73 3.62 7.60 2.24
CA ALA A 73 4.97 7.30 2.66
C ALA A 73 5.54 6.11 1.89
N LEU A 74 6.88 6.08 1.71
CA LEU A 74 7.61 5.00 1.06
C LEU A 74 8.67 4.44 2.00
N TRP A 75 8.81 3.12 2.00
CA TRP A 75 9.95 2.45 2.61
C TRP A 75 10.16 1.06 1.99
N ASP A 76 11.05 0.27 2.58
CA ASP A 76 11.24 -1.14 2.27
C ASP A 76 11.10 -1.98 3.55
N VAL A 77 10.85 -3.27 3.40
CA VAL A 77 10.77 -4.19 4.56
C VAL A 77 12.13 -4.39 5.22
N LEU A 78 13.17 -4.54 4.42
CA LEU A 78 14.51 -4.83 4.93
C LEU A 78 15.30 -3.53 5.17
N HIS A 79 15.78 -3.36 6.39
CA HIS A 79 16.79 -2.39 6.76
C HIS A 79 18.15 -2.76 6.17
N ALA A 80 18.51 -4.05 6.22
CA ALA A 80 19.76 -4.54 5.67
C ALA A 80 19.67 -6.00 5.24
N CYS A 81 20.46 -6.38 4.23
CA CYS A 81 20.66 -7.76 3.82
C CYS A 81 21.91 -7.93 2.94
N ARG A 82 22.36 -9.17 2.74
CA ARG A 82 23.27 -9.52 1.65
C ARG A 82 22.45 -9.87 0.42
N ARG A 83 22.79 -9.25 -0.73
CA ARG A 83 22.17 -9.54 -2.02
C ARG A 83 23.16 -9.31 -3.16
N VAL A 84 23.26 -10.25 -4.08
CA VAL A 84 23.98 -10.04 -5.35
C VAL A 84 23.03 -9.47 -6.40
N GLY A 85 23.41 -8.36 -7.03
CA GLY A 85 22.57 -7.68 -8.01
C GLY A 85 21.30 -7.07 -7.39
N SER A 86 20.20 -7.09 -8.14
CA SER A 86 18.93 -6.44 -7.74
C SER A 86 17.74 -7.38 -7.58
N ALA A 87 17.91 -8.68 -7.84
CA ALA A 87 16.80 -9.62 -7.82
C ALA A 87 16.44 -10.04 -6.39
N ASP A 88 15.16 -10.03 -6.05
CA ASP A 88 14.65 -10.50 -4.75
C ASP A 88 15.02 -11.96 -4.44
N ALA A 89 15.17 -12.79 -5.48
CA ALA A 89 15.60 -14.17 -5.37
C ALA A 89 17.05 -14.32 -4.91
N ALA A 90 17.88 -13.28 -5.07
CA ALA A 90 19.27 -13.27 -4.66
C ALA A 90 19.49 -12.71 -3.24
N ILE A 91 18.42 -12.39 -2.51
CA ILE A 91 18.51 -11.96 -1.11
C ILE A 91 18.82 -13.19 -0.24
N ASP A 92 19.92 -13.13 0.49
CA ASP A 92 20.32 -14.18 1.42
C ASP A 92 19.38 -14.23 2.65
N PRO A 93 18.61 -15.32 2.84
CA PRO A 93 17.67 -15.47 3.93
C PRO A 93 18.28 -15.43 5.34
N GLN A 94 19.59 -15.68 5.48
CA GLN A 94 20.29 -15.70 6.77
C GLN A 94 20.78 -14.31 7.19
N SER A 95 20.67 -13.31 6.31
CA SER A 95 21.23 -11.97 6.50
C SER A 95 20.18 -10.88 6.77
N LEU A 96 18.92 -11.26 6.97
CA LEU A 96 17.78 -10.35 6.95
C LEU A 96 17.71 -9.52 8.23
N VAL A 97 17.74 -8.21 8.08
CA VAL A 97 17.42 -7.25 9.15
C VAL A 97 16.23 -6.44 8.68
N VAL A 98 15.13 -6.48 9.43
CA VAL A 98 13.93 -5.68 9.14
C VAL A 98 14.06 -4.26 9.69
N ASN A 99 13.39 -3.33 9.05
CA ASN A 99 13.19 -1.99 9.59
C ASN A 99 12.32 -2.03 10.86
N ASP A 100 12.48 -1.03 11.75
CA ASP A 100 11.68 -0.94 12.97
C ASP A 100 10.28 -0.37 12.67
N PHE A 101 9.37 -1.28 12.31
CA PHE A 101 7.97 -0.94 12.08
C PHE A 101 7.21 -0.64 13.36
N GLY A 102 7.71 -1.07 14.53
CA GLY A 102 7.06 -0.78 15.80
C GLY A 102 7.21 0.69 16.14
N GLU A 103 8.44 1.20 16.09
CA GLU A 103 8.76 2.61 16.27
C GLU A 103 8.09 3.48 15.21
N PHE A 104 8.25 3.15 13.92
CA PHE A 104 7.67 3.94 12.83
C PHE A 104 6.15 4.10 12.95
N LEU A 105 5.41 3.03 13.26
CA LEU A 105 3.95 3.09 13.38
C LEU A 105 3.49 3.76 14.68
N ALA A 106 4.32 3.77 15.72
CA ALA A 106 4.05 4.52 16.94
C ALA A 106 4.24 6.03 16.73
N GLU A 107 5.27 6.43 15.96
CA GLU A 107 5.53 7.83 15.57
C GLU A 107 4.50 8.35 14.56
N HIS A 108 3.95 7.46 13.73
CA HIS A 108 2.99 7.80 12.69
C HIS A 108 1.65 7.05 12.85
N PRO A 109 0.88 7.32 13.92
CA PRO A 109 -0.38 6.63 14.19
C PRO A 109 -1.50 6.95 13.18
N THR A 110 -1.27 7.91 12.27
CA THR A 110 -2.18 8.21 11.17
C THR A 110 -2.10 7.20 10.03
N VAL A 111 -1.09 6.33 10.01
CA VAL A 111 -0.97 5.28 8.99
C VAL A 111 -2.08 4.26 9.21
N GLU A 112 -3.05 4.21 8.32
CA GLU A 112 -4.15 3.24 8.39
C GLU A 112 -3.94 2.06 7.45
N ARG A 113 -3.04 2.21 6.48
CA ARG A 113 -2.83 1.24 5.40
C ARG A 113 -1.37 1.01 5.09
N VAL A 114 -1.02 -0.27 4.97
CA VAL A 114 0.26 -0.70 4.42
C VAL A 114 0.02 -1.46 3.12
N TYR A 115 0.60 -0.98 2.03
CA TYR A 115 0.58 -1.65 0.73
C TYR A 115 1.95 -2.25 0.42
N PHE A 116 2.00 -3.57 0.28
CA PHE A 116 3.20 -4.27 -0.16
C PHE A 116 3.32 -4.26 -1.68
N ASN A 117 4.43 -3.74 -2.20
CA ASN A 117 4.79 -3.77 -3.61
C ASN A 117 5.33 -5.16 -3.99
N GLY A 118 4.42 -6.14 -4.13
CA GLY A 118 4.73 -7.51 -4.53
C GLY A 118 4.76 -8.53 -3.38
N ALA A 119 4.86 -9.80 -3.77
CA ALA A 119 4.78 -10.92 -2.84
C ALA A 119 5.98 -11.05 -1.90
N LYS A 120 7.18 -10.65 -2.35
CA LYS A 120 8.39 -10.71 -1.52
C LYS A 120 8.28 -9.79 -0.29
N ALA A 121 7.89 -8.53 -0.49
CA ALA A 121 7.67 -7.58 0.58
C ALA A 121 6.63 -8.10 1.60
N ALA A 122 5.46 -8.51 1.12
CA ALA A 122 4.41 -9.07 1.97
C ALA A 122 4.87 -10.30 2.75
N GLY A 123 5.60 -11.21 2.11
CA GLY A 123 6.10 -12.43 2.73
C GLY A 123 7.17 -12.18 3.80
N LEU A 124 8.10 -11.25 3.54
CA LEU A 124 9.11 -10.84 4.50
C LEU A 124 8.48 -10.17 5.73
N TYR A 125 7.58 -9.20 5.50
CA TYR A 125 6.92 -8.47 6.58
C TYR A 125 6.15 -9.43 7.48
N ARG A 126 5.27 -10.27 6.89
CA ARG A 126 4.46 -11.24 7.64
C ARG A 126 5.30 -12.19 8.50
N ARG A 127 6.51 -12.51 8.08
CA ARG A 127 7.38 -13.46 8.79
C ARG A 127 8.19 -12.80 9.91
N LEU A 128 8.57 -11.53 9.74
CA LEU A 128 9.64 -10.91 10.52
C LEU A 128 9.25 -9.62 11.23
N ALA A 129 8.19 -8.93 10.78
CA ALA A 129 7.81 -7.62 11.30
C ALA A 129 6.53 -7.72 12.16
N PRO A 130 6.40 -6.86 13.19
CA PRO A 130 5.18 -6.78 13.98
C PRO A 130 4.01 -6.24 13.15
N THR A 131 2.79 -6.59 13.56
CA THR A 131 1.55 -6.03 12.99
C THR A 131 0.90 -5.10 14.00
N ALA A 132 0.38 -3.98 13.52
CA ALA A 132 -0.40 -3.05 14.32
C ALA A 132 -1.90 -3.26 14.03
N GLN A 133 -2.72 -3.31 15.07
CA GLN A 133 -4.15 -3.66 14.95
C GLN A 133 -4.96 -2.61 14.17
N HIS A 134 -4.56 -1.33 14.22
CA HIS A 134 -5.24 -0.24 13.51
C HIS A 134 -4.85 -0.17 12.02
N VAL A 135 -3.85 -0.94 11.60
CA VAL A 135 -3.31 -0.91 10.24
C VAL A 135 -3.88 -2.07 9.43
N LEU A 136 -4.37 -1.76 8.23
CA LEU A 136 -4.82 -2.77 7.28
C LEU A 136 -3.75 -3.00 6.20
N TYR A 137 -3.39 -4.27 6.05
CA TYR A 137 -2.26 -4.71 5.23
C TYR A 137 -2.74 -5.34 3.92
N HIS A 138 -2.26 -4.85 2.78
CA HIS A 138 -2.67 -5.31 1.47
C HIS A 138 -1.48 -5.56 0.54
N ARG A 139 -1.53 -6.65 -0.23
CA ARG A 139 -0.52 -6.93 -1.26
C ARG A 139 -0.99 -6.38 -2.60
N LEU A 140 -0.13 -5.59 -3.24
CA LEU A 140 -0.30 -5.14 -4.63
C LEU A 140 0.59 -5.95 -5.59
N PRO A 141 0.25 -5.98 -6.89
CA PRO A 141 1.17 -6.50 -7.91
C PRO A 141 2.46 -5.69 -7.93
N SER A 142 3.59 -6.37 -8.11
CA SER A 142 4.90 -5.70 -8.10
C SER A 142 5.07 -4.73 -9.28
N THR A 143 5.73 -3.59 -9.04
CA THR A 143 6.14 -2.63 -10.07
C THR A 143 7.47 -2.99 -10.72
N SER A 144 8.16 -4.03 -10.25
CA SER A 144 9.39 -4.55 -10.86
C SER A 144 9.13 -5.11 -12.26
N PRO A 145 10.08 -4.98 -13.21
CA PRO A 145 9.95 -5.56 -14.55
C PRO A 145 9.93 -7.10 -14.56
N ALA A 146 10.36 -7.76 -13.48
CA ALA A 146 10.40 -9.22 -13.39
C ALA A 146 9.01 -9.89 -13.36
N HIS A 147 7.93 -9.10 -13.21
CA HIS A 147 6.57 -9.62 -13.12
C HIS A 147 5.68 -9.06 -14.23
N ALA A 148 5.39 -9.93 -15.20
CA ALA A 148 4.50 -9.67 -16.33
C ALA A 148 3.02 -9.72 -15.87
N VAL A 149 2.59 -8.66 -15.20
CA VAL A 149 1.16 -8.37 -15.02
C VAL A 149 0.78 -7.32 -16.07
N PRO A 150 -0.34 -7.48 -16.80
CA PRO A 150 -0.81 -6.47 -17.74
C PRO A 150 -0.90 -5.09 -17.08
N VAL A 151 -0.51 -4.05 -17.81
CA VAL A 151 -0.38 -2.68 -17.28
C VAL A 151 -1.70 -2.20 -16.66
N ASP A 152 -2.83 -2.46 -17.30
CA ASP A 152 -4.14 -2.00 -16.84
C ASP A 152 -4.59 -2.72 -15.56
N ALA A 153 -4.38 -4.03 -15.48
CA ALA A 153 -4.67 -4.81 -14.27
C ALA A 153 -3.79 -4.35 -13.10
N LYS A 154 -2.52 -4.01 -13.38
CA LYS A 154 -1.61 -3.43 -12.38
C LYS A 154 -2.13 -2.07 -11.92
N LEU A 155 -2.44 -1.16 -12.83
CA LEU A 155 -2.92 0.18 -12.47
C LEU A 155 -4.25 0.11 -11.69
N ALA A 156 -5.17 -0.77 -12.08
CA ALA A 156 -6.44 -0.97 -11.37
C ALA A 156 -6.24 -1.38 -9.91
N ALA A 157 -5.32 -2.31 -9.63
CA ALA A 157 -4.99 -2.71 -8.26
C ALA A 157 -4.38 -1.55 -7.45
N TRP A 158 -3.53 -0.74 -8.10
CA TRP A 158 -2.84 0.38 -7.45
C TRP A 158 -3.76 1.59 -7.20
N ARG A 159 -4.94 1.69 -7.83
CA ARG A 159 -5.93 2.75 -7.54
C ARG A 159 -6.37 2.80 -6.06
N ALA A 160 -6.31 1.66 -5.36
CA ALA A 160 -6.62 1.60 -3.93
C ALA A 160 -5.73 2.53 -3.07
N VAL A 161 -4.51 2.81 -3.52
CA VAL A 161 -3.60 3.75 -2.86
C VAL A 161 -4.16 5.18 -2.88
N ALA A 162 -4.67 5.62 -4.04
CA ALA A 162 -5.15 6.99 -4.24
C ALA A 162 -6.49 7.27 -3.53
N SER A 163 -7.38 6.27 -3.45
CA SER A 163 -8.69 6.44 -2.81
C SER A 163 -8.60 6.78 -1.32
N ILE A 164 -7.53 6.37 -0.65
CA ILE A 164 -7.34 6.55 0.79
C ILE A 164 -6.51 7.80 1.07
N ALA A 165 -5.47 8.01 0.27
CA ALA A 165 -4.64 9.21 0.27
C ALA A 165 -5.43 10.52 0.12
N SER A 166 -6.48 10.54 -0.71
CA SER A 166 -7.33 11.73 -0.92
C SER A 166 -8.20 12.08 0.31
N ALA A 167 -8.61 11.10 1.11
CA ALA A 167 -9.47 11.32 2.28
C ALA A 167 -8.72 11.94 3.48
N ALA A 168 -7.39 11.94 3.47
CA ALA A 168 -6.55 12.42 4.57
C ALA A 168 -6.18 13.91 4.49
N GLN A 169 -6.63 14.64 3.45
CA GLN A 169 -6.41 16.09 3.34
C GLN A 169 -7.31 16.85 4.33
N PRO A 170 -6.75 17.71 5.21
CA PRO A 170 -7.56 18.55 6.08
C PRO A 170 -7.96 19.84 5.33
N GLY A 171 -9.25 19.99 5.01
CA GLY A 171 -9.85 21.30 4.78
C GLY A 171 -10.64 21.51 3.49
N GLU A 172 -11.84 20.93 3.41
CA GLU A 172 -13.02 21.72 3.03
C GLU A 172 -14.16 21.35 3.98
N ALA A 173 -14.47 22.26 4.90
CA ALA A 173 -15.52 22.09 5.88
C ALA A 173 -16.91 22.12 5.23
N GLY A 174 -17.78 21.20 5.67
CA GLY A 174 -19.22 21.47 5.70
C GLY A 174 -20.08 20.66 4.73
N ARG A 175 -20.91 19.80 5.34
CA ARG A 175 -22.12 19.17 4.79
C ARG A 175 -21.88 18.05 3.78
N ARG A 176 -22.05 16.81 4.26
CA ARG A 176 -23.32 16.07 4.11
C ARG A 176 -23.27 14.74 4.85
N HIS A 177 -24.14 14.61 5.85
CA HIS A 177 -24.71 13.33 6.22
C HIS A 177 -25.38 12.69 4.99
N ARG A 178 -24.96 11.47 4.64
CA ARG A 178 -25.78 10.40 4.06
C ARG A 178 -24.87 9.18 3.96
N ALA A 179 -25.01 8.17 4.81
CA ALA A 179 -26.12 7.24 4.99
C ALA A 179 -25.50 5.86 4.74
N VAL A 180 -25.33 5.13 5.83
CA VAL A 180 -25.00 3.71 5.85
C VAL A 180 -26.09 2.98 5.07
N ALA A 181 -25.76 2.48 3.89
CA ALA A 181 -26.59 1.48 3.22
C ALA A 181 -26.29 0.13 3.88
N SER A 182 -26.98 -0.11 5.00
CA SER A 182 -27.23 -1.44 5.52
C SER A 182 -28.02 -2.21 4.46
N ILE A 183 -27.40 -3.20 3.82
CA ILE A 183 -28.13 -4.22 3.08
C ILE A 183 -28.60 -5.26 4.08
N ALA A 184 -29.79 -5.03 4.61
CA ALA A 184 -30.61 -6.03 5.28
C ALA A 184 -32.08 -5.81 4.92
N SER A 185 -32.63 -6.70 4.08
CA SER A 185 -34.05 -7.08 4.04
C SER A 185 -34.27 -8.05 2.87
N ALA A 186 -35.14 -9.04 2.92
CA ALA A 186 -36.20 -9.33 3.89
C ALA A 186 -36.60 -10.81 3.76
N ALA A 187 -36.95 -11.42 4.89
CA ALA A 187 -38.11 -12.30 4.97
C ALA A 187 -38.56 -12.31 6.43
N GLN A 188 -39.65 -11.61 6.72
CA GLN A 188 -40.43 -11.84 7.94
C GLN A 188 -41.86 -12.28 7.58
N PRO A 189 -42.46 -13.16 8.41
CA PRO A 189 -43.80 -13.72 8.23
C PRO A 189 -44.87 -12.87 8.96
N GLY A 190 -46.15 -13.11 8.68
CA GLY A 190 -47.23 -12.68 9.59
C GLY A 190 -48.63 -12.63 9.00
N GLU A 191 -49.53 -13.41 9.59
CA GLU A 191 -50.96 -13.61 9.31
C GLU A 191 -51.85 -12.35 9.34
N ALA A 192 -52.97 -12.41 8.62
CA ALA A 192 -54.24 -11.81 9.05
C ALA A 192 -55.43 -12.62 8.50
N GLY A 193 -56.34 -13.00 9.40
CA GLY A 193 -57.39 -13.99 9.14
C GLY A 193 -58.76 -13.44 8.75
N ARG A 194 -59.61 -14.42 8.40
CA ARG A 194 -61.09 -14.54 8.52
C ARG A 194 -61.99 -13.44 7.96
N ARG A 195 -62.88 -13.89 7.05
CA ARG A 195 -64.36 -14.04 7.13
C ARG A 195 -64.88 -14.02 5.67
N HIS A 196 -65.84 -14.80 5.17
CA HIS A 196 -67.19 -15.07 5.70
C HIS A 196 -67.88 -16.23 4.91
N ARG A 197 -68.69 -17.01 5.66
CA ARG A 197 -70.04 -17.56 5.34
C ARG A 197 -70.29 -18.72 4.34
N ALA A 198 -70.94 -19.74 4.93
CA ALA A 198 -72.23 -20.37 4.57
C ALA A 198 -72.25 -21.71 3.78
N ALA A 199 -72.89 -22.69 4.44
CA ALA A 199 -73.42 -24.00 4.00
C ALA A 199 -74.56 -23.84 2.95
N PRO A 200 -75.31 -24.88 2.46
CA PRO A 200 -75.43 -26.31 2.82
C PRO A 200 -75.17 -27.25 1.60
N SER A 201 -75.24 -28.58 1.61
CA SER A 201 -76.09 -29.59 2.27
C SER A 201 -75.34 -30.90 2.46
#